data_AF-A0A2P5AYJ5-F1
#
_entry.id   AF-A0A2P5AYJ5-F1
#
_cell.length_a   1.000
_cell.length_b   1.000
_cell.length_c   1.000
_cell.angle_alpha   90.00
_cell.angle_beta   90.00
_cell.angle_gamma   90.00
#
_symmetry.space_group_name_H-M   'P 1'
#
loop_
_entity.id
_entity.type
_entity.pdbx_description
1 polymer ?
#
loop_
_entity_poly.entity_id
_entity_poly.type
_entity_poly.pdbx_seq_one_letter_code
_entity_poly.pdbx_strand_id
1 'polypeptide(L)'
;MVYSRSSVDVIFLSTFENMGLNWSALRPTCQPLFAFDSTKVSLLGIVTLKICAADKCFDVDFVVIDCQSSFNVIMGRKWIHAMHGVTSTLHQ
;
A
#
# COMPACT_ATOMS: atom_id res chain seq x y z
N MET A 1 7.16 -12.63 6.40
CA MET A 1 6.01 -11.86 5.88
C MET A 1 5.56 -12.51 4.58
N VAL A 2 4.63 -13.47 4.64
CA VAL A 2 4.15 -14.18 3.44
C VAL A 2 2.71 -13.76 3.19
N TYR A 3 2.52 -12.86 2.24
CA TYR A 3 1.20 -12.48 1.74
C TYR A 3 0.75 -13.57 0.76
N SER A 4 0.04 -14.57 1.26
CA SER A 4 -0.53 -15.64 0.44
C SER A 4 -1.52 -15.06 -0.58
N ARG A 5 -1.05 -14.91 -1.83
CA ARG A 5 -1.83 -14.83 -3.07
C ARG A 5 -2.69 -13.58 -3.34
N SER A 6 -2.94 -12.70 -2.37
CA SER A 6 -3.51 -11.35 -2.61
C SER A 6 -2.64 -10.30 -1.91
N SER A 7 -1.77 -9.66 -2.67
CA SER A 7 -0.87 -8.64 -2.13
C SER A 7 -1.63 -7.32 -1.95
N VAL A 8 -1.93 -6.96 -0.70
CA VAL A 8 -2.54 -5.69 -0.31
C VAL A 8 -1.45 -4.65 -0.15
N ASP A 9 -1.68 -3.44 -0.68
CA ASP A 9 -0.81 -2.29 -0.49
C ASP A 9 -1.17 -1.60 0.85
N VAL A 10 -0.17 -1.35 1.70
CA VAL A 10 -0.36 -0.84 3.07
C VAL A 10 0.50 0.40 3.30
N ILE A 11 -0.07 1.42 3.95
CA ILE A 11 0.66 2.58 4.48
C ILE A 11 0.47 2.64 5.99
N PHE A 12 1.55 2.91 6.71
CA PHE A 12 1.49 3.07 8.16
C PHE A 12 0.98 4.46 8.53
N LEU A 13 0.20 4.55 9.61
CA LEU A 13 -0.36 5.80 10.08
C LEU A 13 0.69 6.91 10.24
N SER A 14 1.85 6.58 10.82
CA SER A 14 2.97 7.53 10.96
C SER A 14 3.41 8.13 9.64
N THR A 15 3.42 7.34 8.56
CA THR A 15 3.78 7.80 7.22
C THR A 15 2.66 8.61 6.59
N PHE A 16 1.42 8.20 6.76
CA PHE A 16 0.25 8.95 6.31
C PHE A 16 0.22 10.37 6.91
N GLU A 17 0.50 10.48 8.20
CA GLU A 17 0.60 11.76 8.92
C GLU A 17 1.82 12.57 8.48
N ASN A 18 2.99 11.94 8.32
CA ASN A 18 4.20 12.61 7.84
C ASN A 18 4.08 13.13 6.40
N MET A 19 3.25 12.51 5.57
CA MET A 19 2.92 13.00 4.23
C MET A 19 1.95 14.19 4.26
N GLY A 20 1.42 14.57 5.43
CA GLY A 20 0.44 15.66 5.57
C GLY A 20 -0.90 15.33 4.93
N LEU A 21 -1.24 14.04 4.77
CA LEU A 21 -2.49 13.62 4.17
C LEU A 21 -3.65 13.88 5.13
N ASN A 22 -4.76 14.39 4.59
CA ASN A 22 -5.93 14.66 5.38
C ASN A 22 -6.71 13.37 5.65
N TRP A 23 -7.11 13.15 6.89
CA TRP A 23 -8.01 12.07 7.30
C TRP A 23 -9.31 12.02 6.48
N SER A 24 -9.78 13.16 5.96
CA SER A 24 -10.93 13.22 5.05
C SER A 24 -10.71 12.47 3.72
N ALA A 25 -9.47 12.17 3.34
CA ALA A 25 -9.15 11.37 2.16
C ALA A 25 -9.35 9.85 2.39
N LEU A 26 -9.53 9.43 3.66
CA LEU A 26 -9.76 8.03 3.99
C LEU A 26 -11.18 7.62 3.63
N ARG A 27 -11.27 6.57 2.84
CA ARG A 27 -12.52 5.88 2.55
C ARG A 27 -12.73 4.77 3.58
N PRO A 28 -13.91 4.65 4.19
CA PRO A 28 -14.19 3.60 5.14
C PRO A 28 -14.10 2.23 4.45
N THR A 29 -13.56 1.24 5.18
CA THR A 29 -13.52 -0.15 4.72
C THR A 29 -14.03 -1.07 5.82
N CYS A 30 -14.86 -2.04 5.43
CA CYS A 30 -15.36 -3.07 6.34
C CYS A 30 -14.57 -4.39 6.20
N GLN A 31 -13.57 -4.44 5.32
CA GLN A 31 -12.81 -5.66 5.07
C GLN A 31 -11.79 -5.86 6.19
N PRO A 32 -11.84 -6.98 6.94
CA PRO A 32 -10.82 -7.26 7.94
C PRO A 32 -9.51 -7.65 7.26
N LEU A 33 -8.41 -7.05 7.72
CA LEU A 33 -7.05 -7.49 7.37
C LEU A 33 -6.48 -8.28 8.54
N PHE A 34 -5.81 -9.39 8.23
CA PHE A 34 -5.19 -10.25 9.23
C PHE A 34 -3.68 -10.30 9.00
N ALA A 35 -2.93 -10.17 10.10
CA ALA A 35 -1.50 -10.44 10.12
C ALA A 35 -1.24 -11.95 10.05
N PHE A 36 0.03 -12.32 9.89
CA PHE A 36 0.44 -13.71 9.69
C PHE A 36 0.08 -14.64 10.87
N ASP A 37 0.10 -14.09 12.07
CA ASP A 37 -0.30 -14.74 13.32
C ASP A 37 -1.82 -14.80 13.51
N SER A 38 -2.61 -14.50 12.47
CA SER A 38 -4.07 -14.34 12.51
C SER A 38 -4.56 -13.20 13.41
N THR A 39 -3.66 -12.31 13.85
CA THR A 39 -4.05 -11.11 14.57
C THR A 39 -4.80 -10.16 13.64
N LYS A 40 -5.99 -9.73 14.05
CA LYS A 40 -6.77 -8.74 13.30
C LYS A 40 -6.03 -7.40 13.35
N VAL A 41 -5.75 -6.85 12.18
CA VAL A 41 -5.12 -5.53 12.06
C VAL A 41 -6.21 -4.46 12.05
N SER A 42 -6.05 -3.44 12.88
CA SER A 42 -6.93 -2.27 12.90
C SER A 42 -6.69 -1.43 11.65
N LEU A 43 -7.66 -1.47 10.73
CA LEU A 43 -7.67 -0.63 9.55
C LEU A 43 -8.35 0.70 9.86
N LEU A 44 -7.70 1.81 9.50
CA LEU A 44 -8.28 3.15 9.62
C LEU A 44 -9.09 3.52 8.38
N GLY A 45 -8.72 2.99 7.22
CA GLY A 45 -9.41 3.25 5.96
C GLY A 45 -8.56 2.90 4.76
N ILE A 46 -9.05 3.29 3.58
CA ILE A 46 -8.33 3.18 2.32
C ILE A 46 -8.08 4.58 1.77
N VAL A 47 -6.84 4.89 1.43
CA VAL A 47 -6.45 6.11 0.71
C VAL A 47 -5.97 5.74 -0.69
N THR A 48 -6.36 6.51 -1.70
CA THR A 48 -5.82 6.38 -3.05
C THR A 48 -4.68 7.37 -3.20
N LEU A 49 -3.48 6.89 -3.50
CA LEU A 49 -2.30 7.72 -3.73
C LEU A 49 -1.78 7.52 -5.15
N LYS A 50 -1.40 8.63 -5.79
CA LYS A 50 -0.72 8.60 -7.09
C LYS A 50 0.75 8.30 -6.87
N ILE A 51 1.19 7.13 -7.30
CA ILE A 51 2.59 6.71 -7.25
C ILE A 51 3.19 6.88 -8.64
N CYS A 52 4.21 7.73 -8.75
CA CYS A 52 4.96 7.96 -9.98
C CYS A 52 6.34 7.31 -9.89
N ALA A 53 6.70 6.53 -10.90
CA ALA A 53 8.02 5.93 -11.02
C ALA A 53 8.44 5.88 -12.49
N ALA A 54 9.68 6.28 -12.77
CA ALA A 54 10.18 6.54 -14.11
C ALA A 54 9.26 7.51 -14.88
N ASP A 55 8.64 7.04 -15.96
CA ASP A 55 7.77 7.79 -16.88
C ASP A 55 6.28 7.55 -16.65
N LYS A 56 5.89 6.78 -15.62
CA LYS A 56 4.49 6.39 -15.37
C LYS A 56 4.02 6.75 -13.98
N CYS A 57 2.75 7.14 -13.91
CA CYS A 57 2.04 7.37 -12.66
C CYS A 57 0.80 6.48 -12.62
N PHE A 58 0.57 5.84 -11.47
CA PHE A 58 -0.60 5.00 -11.23
C PHE A 58 -1.28 5.40 -9.94
N ASP A 59 -2.60 5.39 -9.94
CA ASP A 59 -3.37 5.52 -8.72
C ASP A 59 -3.43 4.14 -8.04
N VAL A 60 -2.98 4.09 -6.79
CA VAL A 60 -2.86 2.87 -6.00
C VAL A 60 -3.63 3.04 -4.71
N ASP A 61 -4.46 2.05 -4.40
CA ASP A 61 -5.24 2.01 -3.17
C ASP A 61 -4.42 1.39 -2.05
N PHE A 62 -4.11 2.20 -1.03
CA PHE A 62 -3.42 1.77 0.18
C PHE A 62 -4.40 1.64 1.33
N VAL A 63 -4.27 0.55 2.08
CA VAL A 63 -4.91 0.40 3.37
C VAL A 63 -4.06 1.10 4.43
N VAL A 64 -4.68 1.98 5.22
CA VAL A 64 -4.01 2.67 6.32
C VAL A 64 -4.18 1.85 7.60
N ILE A 65 -3.05 1.53 8.25
CA ILE A 65 -3.05 0.77 9.51
C ILE A 65 -2.38 1.58 10.63
N ASP A 66 -2.97 1.50 11.81
CA ASP A 66 -2.35 1.99 13.04
C ASP A 66 -1.53 0.86 13.67
N CYS A 67 -0.24 0.84 13.37
CA CYS A 67 0.69 -0.15 13.88
C CYS A 67 2.05 0.51 14.08
N GLN A 68 2.66 0.27 15.25
CA GLN A 68 4.03 0.71 15.51
C GLN A 68 5.01 -0.11 14.66
N SER A 69 5.46 0.50 13.57
CA SER A 69 6.44 -0.08 12.67
C SER A 69 7.45 0.96 12.22
N SER A 70 8.67 0.51 11.97
CA SER A 70 9.71 1.31 11.31
C SER A 70 9.57 1.34 9.79
N PHE A 71 8.63 0.57 9.23
CA PHE A 71 8.33 0.59 7.81
C PHE A 71 7.40 1.76 7.47
N ASN A 72 7.59 2.32 6.28
CA ASN A 72 6.75 3.44 5.81
C ASN A 72 5.56 2.95 4.97
N VAL A 73 5.82 2.06 4.01
CA VAL A 73 4.83 1.52 3.06
C VAL A 73 5.20 0.08 2.72
N ILE A 74 4.20 -0.78 2.54
CA ILE A 74 4.33 -2.11 1.97
C ILE A 74 3.59 -2.11 0.64
N MET A 75 4.32 -2.21 -0.47
CA MET A 75 3.72 -2.35 -1.80
C MET A 75 3.56 -3.81 -2.17
N GLY A 76 2.34 -4.14 -2.60
CA GLY A 76 1.98 -5.44 -3.08
C GLY A 76 2.47 -5.71 -4.50
N ARG A 77 2.35 -6.98 -4.90
CA ARG A 77 2.75 -7.45 -6.23
C ARG A 77 2.00 -6.78 -7.38
N LYS A 78 0.81 -6.21 -7.17
CA LYS A 78 0.06 -5.52 -8.23
C LYS A 78 0.83 -4.31 -8.75
N TRP A 79 1.31 -3.45 -7.85
CA TRP A 79 2.15 -2.32 -8.22
C TRP A 79 3.46 -2.78 -8.87
N ILE A 80 4.13 -3.78 -8.27
CA ILE A 80 5.38 -4.33 -8.83
C ILE A 80 5.17 -4.89 -10.24
N HIS A 81 4.08 -5.61 -10.51
CA HIS A 81 3.78 -6.12 -11.86
C HIS A 81 3.46 -4.99 -12.84
N ALA A 82 2.71 -3.97 -12.42
CA ALA A 82 2.44 -2.80 -13.25
C ALA A 82 3.74 -2.04 -13.62
N MET A 83 4.69 -1.98 -12.69
CA MET A 83 6.00 -1.36 -12.89
C MET A 83 6.98 -2.25 -13.64
N HIS A 84 6.97 -3.58 -13.45
CA HIS A 84 7.85 -4.50 -14.18
C HIS A 84 7.50 -4.58 -15.67
N GLY A 85 6.29 -4.17 -16.09
CA GLY A 85 5.99 -3.89 -17.49
C GLY A 85 6.80 -2.72 -18.08
N VAL A 86 7.47 -1.92 -17.25
CA VAL A 86 8.37 -0.82 -17.66
C VAL A 86 9.81 -1.30 -17.85
N THR A 87 10.20 -2.41 -17.22
CA THR A 87 11.59 -2.91 -17.20
C THR A 87 11.71 -4.28 -17.82
N SER A 88 11.42 -4.40 -19.13
CA SER A 88 11.90 -5.54 -19.93
C SER A 88 12.14 -5.15 -21.39
N THR A 89 12.57 -3.91 -21.64
CA THR A 89 13.07 -3.46 -22.95
C THR A 89 14.34 -2.63 -22.78
N LEU A 90 15.38 -3.22 -22.18
CA LEU A 90 16.74 -2.73 -22.40
C LEU A 90 17.77 -3.85 -22.18
N HIS A 91 17.75 -4.83 -23.08
CA HIS A 91 18.96 -5.53 -23.53
C HIS A 91 18.58 -6.23 -24.83
N GLN A 92 19.00 -5.62 -25.94
CA GLN A 92 19.09 -6.26 -27.24
C GLN A 92 20.57 -6.28 -27.61
#